data_AF-A0A0C3QTJ8-F1
#
_entry.id   AF-A0A0C3QTJ8-F1
#
_cell.length_a   1.000
_cell.length_b   1.000
_cell.length_c   1.000
_cell.angle_alpha   90.00
_cell.angle_beta   90.00
_cell.angle_gamma   90.00
#
_symmetry.space_group_name_H-M   'P 1'
#
loop_
_entity.id
_entity.type
_entity.pdbx_description
1 polymer ?
#
loop_
_entity_poly.entity_id
_entity_poly.type
_entity_poly.pdbx_seq_one_letter_code
_entity_poly.pdbx_strand_id
1 'polypeptide(L)'
;MSFALRRLAQRRLYSSTPVAPTTGGSGVAAAGTPNEWVAKRNAVQAHAAQTAGMWKKIFFYVCAPGLLVAGVYIKRVEDEHHAHMEHLKHERGDEPLPEYSYMNKRQKPFPWGMNSLFFNPEVRFCLDTKAAA
;
A
#
# COMPACT_ATOMS: atom_id res chain seq x y z
N MET A 1 52.71 -25.94 -18.23
CA MET A 1 52.51 -24.76 -17.35
C MET A 1 51.01 -24.48 -17.29
N SER A 2 50.51 -24.30 -16.08
CA SER A 2 49.13 -24.50 -15.63
C SER A 2 48.03 -23.79 -16.43
N PHE A 3 46.97 -24.54 -16.73
CA PHE A 3 45.67 -24.01 -17.14
C PHE A 3 44.96 -23.38 -15.95
N ALA A 4 44.44 -22.17 -16.18
CA ALA A 4 43.81 -21.31 -15.20
C ALA A 4 42.57 -21.95 -14.55
N LEU A 5 42.46 -21.68 -13.25
CA LEU A 5 41.40 -22.07 -12.33
C LEU A 5 39.99 -21.80 -12.88
N ARG A 6 39.21 -22.87 -13.02
CA ARG A 6 37.74 -22.80 -13.09
C ARG A 6 37.23 -22.24 -11.76
N ARG A 7 36.70 -21.03 -11.77
CA ARG A 7 35.93 -20.46 -10.65
C ARG A 7 34.65 -21.28 -10.47
N LEU A 8 34.65 -22.14 -9.46
CA LEU A 8 33.46 -22.80 -8.91
C LEU A 8 32.51 -21.72 -8.38
N ALA A 9 31.54 -21.30 -9.18
CA ALA A 9 30.36 -20.62 -8.66
C ALA A 9 29.52 -21.68 -7.94
N GLN A 10 29.66 -21.71 -6.62
CA GLN A 10 28.86 -22.50 -5.70
C GLN A 10 27.36 -22.22 -5.96
N ARG A 11 26.69 -23.10 -6.71
CA ARG A 11 25.25 -23.24 -6.60
C ARG A 11 24.97 -23.65 -5.16
N ARG A 12 24.40 -22.74 -4.39
CA ARG A 12 23.85 -22.99 -3.06
C ARG A 12 22.72 -24.01 -3.24
N LEU A 13 23.06 -25.30 -3.13
CA LEU A 13 22.06 -26.35 -3.03
C LEU A 13 21.29 -26.11 -1.74
N TYR A 14 19.99 -25.99 -1.88
CA TYR A 14 19.02 -25.98 -0.81
C TYR A 14 19.30 -27.18 0.10
N SER A 15 19.67 -26.92 1.36
CA SER A 15 19.86 -27.95 2.38
C SER A 15 18.49 -28.47 2.81
N SER A 16 17.85 -29.29 1.97
CA SER A 16 16.89 -30.27 2.47
C SER A 16 17.71 -31.45 2.97
N THR A 17 17.94 -31.53 4.28
CA THR A 17 18.43 -32.77 4.88
C THR A 17 17.35 -33.85 4.67
N PRO A 18 17.62 -34.93 3.92
CA PRO A 18 16.72 -36.06 3.90
C PRO A 18 16.92 -36.80 5.22
N VAL A 19 15.96 -36.69 6.13
CA VAL A 19 15.90 -37.59 7.29
C VAL A 19 15.57 -38.97 6.74
N ALA A 20 16.57 -39.84 6.71
CA ALA A 20 16.39 -41.26 6.43
C ALA A 20 15.51 -41.90 7.52
N PRO A 21 14.62 -42.85 7.18
CA PRO A 21 13.85 -43.58 8.17
C PRO A 21 14.79 -44.55 8.89
N THR A 22 15.27 -44.17 10.07
CA THR A 22 16.07 -45.06 10.92
C THR A 22 15.12 -45.94 11.72
N THR A 23 14.91 -47.14 11.23
CA THR A 23 14.38 -48.27 12.00
C THR A 23 15.27 -48.53 13.21
N GLY A 24 14.71 -48.44 14.42
CA GLY A 24 15.31 -48.97 15.65
C GLY A 24 16.25 -48.02 16.40
N GLY A 25 15.71 -47.31 17.38
CA GLY A 25 16.51 -46.52 18.32
C GLY A 25 15.61 -45.66 19.20
N SER A 26 15.17 -46.23 20.32
CA SER A 26 14.39 -45.55 21.36
C SER A 26 15.18 -44.37 21.93
N GLY A 27 14.98 -43.19 21.34
CA GLY A 27 15.60 -41.93 21.75
C GLY A 27 14.51 -40.87 21.71
N VAL A 28 13.72 -40.87 22.79
CA VAL A 28 12.58 -40.03 23.13
C VAL A 28 12.54 -38.72 22.32
N ALA A 29 11.85 -38.74 21.18
CA ALA A 29 11.18 -37.54 20.71
C ALA A 29 10.34 -37.09 21.90
N ALA A 30 10.65 -35.93 22.46
CA ALA A 30 9.83 -35.32 23.50
C ALA A 30 8.45 -35.05 22.88
N ALA A 31 7.61 -36.09 22.92
CA ALA A 31 6.19 -36.02 22.84
C ALA A 31 5.80 -35.19 24.06
N GLY A 32 5.84 -33.86 23.89
CA GLY A 32 5.00 -32.97 24.69
C GLY A 32 3.65 -33.64 24.68
N THR A 33 3.21 -34.06 25.87
CA THR A 33 2.04 -34.91 26.05
C THR A 33 0.94 -34.44 25.10
N PRO A 34 0.19 -35.34 24.44
CA PRO A 34 -0.84 -34.95 23.46
C PRO A 34 -1.84 -33.91 24.02
N ASN A 35 -1.93 -33.79 25.34
CA ASN A 35 -2.71 -32.80 26.07
C ASN A 35 -2.08 -31.40 26.16
N GLU A 36 -0.76 -31.25 26.28
CA GLU A 36 -0.13 -29.93 26.51
C GLU A 36 -0.13 -29.06 25.24
N TRP A 37 0.19 -29.66 24.08
CA TRP A 37 0.17 -28.93 22.81
C TRP A 37 -1.26 -28.51 22.43
N VAL A 38 -2.24 -29.38 22.63
CA VAL A 38 -3.66 -29.08 22.43
C VAL A 38 -4.13 -28.01 23.43
N ALA A 39 -3.72 -28.10 24.70
CA ALA A 39 -4.05 -27.09 25.71
C ALA A 39 -3.48 -25.70 25.34
N LYS A 40 -2.25 -25.62 24.84
CA LYS A 40 -1.64 -24.37 24.34
C LYS A 40 -2.42 -23.79 23.16
N ARG A 41 -2.82 -24.62 22.20
CA ARG A 41 -3.66 -24.19 21.05
C ARG A 41 -5.01 -23.64 21.51
N ASN A 42 -5.68 -24.33 22.42
CA ASN A 42 -6.97 -23.90 22.98
C ASN A 42 -6.83 -22.60 23.77
N ALA A 43 -5.74 -22.44 24.54
CA ALA A 43 -5.44 -21.19 25.25
C ALA A 43 -5.20 -20.02 24.29
N VAL A 44 -4.45 -20.23 23.21
CA VAL A 44 -4.25 -19.20 22.17
C VAL A 44 -5.56 -18.86 21.47
N GLN A 45 -6.41 -19.84 21.18
CA GLN A 45 -7.70 -19.60 20.55
C GLN A 45 -8.65 -18.82 21.47
N ALA A 46 -8.71 -19.15 22.75
CA ALA A 46 -9.50 -18.42 23.74
C ALA A 46 -9.00 -16.98 23.92
N HIS A 47 -7.67 -16.79 23.99
CA HIS A 47 -7.06 -15.46 24.06
C HIS A 47 -7.33 -14.63 22.80
N ALA A 48 -7.23 -15.25 21.61
CA ALA A 48 -7.53 -14.59 20.34
C ALA A 48 -9.01 -14.17 20.26
N ALA A 49 -9.94 -14.99 20.75
CA ALA A 49 -11.36 -14.64 20.79
C ALA A 49 -11.62 -13.42 21.69
N GLN A 50 -10.97 -13.35 22.85
CA GLN A 50 -11.08 -12.21 23.78
C GLN A 50 -10.49 -10.93 23.16
N THR A 51 -9.28 -11.02 22.61
CA THR A 51 -8.59 -9.88 21.98
C THR A 51 -9.35 -9.39 20.74
N ALA A 52 -9.90 -10.28 19.92
CA ALA A 52 -10.74 -9.91 18.77
C ALA A 52 -12.01 -9.16 19.22
N GLY A 53 -12.65 -9.60 20.30
CA GLY A 53 -13.80 -8.89 20.89
C GLY A 53 -13.42 -7.49 21.40
N MET A 54 -12.25 -7.34 22.01
CA MET A 54 -11.72 -6.05 22.46
C MET A 54 -11.50 -5.09 21.29
N TRP A 55 -10.81 -5.52 20.22
CA TRP A 55 -10.52 -4.67 19.06
C TRP A 55 -11.77 -4.21 18.32
N LYS A 56 -12.80 -5.07 18.21
CA LYS A 56 -14.10 -4.65 17.65
C LYS A 56 -14.71 -3.50 18.45
N LYS A 57 -14.68 -3.59 19.78
CA LYS A 57 -15.19 -2.51 20.65
C LYS A 57 -14.39 -1.23 20.46
N ILE A 58 -13.05 -1.29 20.45
CA ILE A 58 -12.21 -0.11 20.23
C ILE A 58 -12.53 0.55 18.88
N PHE A 59 -12.70 -0.25 17.82
CA PHE A 59 -13.06 0.29 16.51
C PHE A 59 -14.40 1.05 16.53
N PHE A 60 -15.45 0.46 17.12
CA PHE A 60 -16.76 1.10 17.17
C PHE A 60 -16.83 2.28 18.14
N TYR A 61 -16.12 2.23 19.28
CA TYR A 61 -16.20 3.28 20.30
C TYR A 61 -15.19 4.41 20.10
N VAL A 62 -14.10 4.19 19.36
CA VAL A 62 -13.04 5.19 19.17
C VAL A 62 -12.91 5.57 17.70
N CYS A 63 -12.70 4.59 16.81
CA CYS A 63 -12.47 4.88 15.40
C CYS A 63 -13.73 5.42 14.70
N ALA A 64 -14.90 4.86 14.96
CA ALA A 64 -16.14 5.31 14.34
C ALA A 64 -16.49 6.78 14.69
N PRO A 65 -16.52 7.22 15.97
CA PRO A 65 -16.75 8.63 16.27
C PRO A 65 -15.60 9.52 15.78
N GLY A 66 -14.35 9.04 15.81
CA GLY A 66 -13.20 9.76 15.24
C GLY A 66 -13.37 10.04 13.74
N LEU A 67 -13.84 9.04 12.98
CA LEU A 67 -14.13 9.19 11.56
C LEU A 67 -15.31 10.15 11.30
N LEU A 68 -16.32 10.16 12.16
CA LEU A 68 -17.44 11.10 12.01
C LEU A 68 -16.98 12.55 12.20
N VAL A 69 -16.18 12.83 13.24
CA VAL A 69 -15.65 14.18 13.47
C VAL A 69 -14.72 14.60 12.33
N ALA A 70 -13.81 13.72 11.91
CA ALA A 70 -12.94 13.98 10.77
C ALA A 70 -13.72 14.21 9.47
N GLY A 71 -14.79 13.44 9.24
CA GLY A 71 -15.66 13.59 8.07
C GLY A 71 -16.36 14.94 8.02
N VAL A 72 -16.89 15.42 9.16
CA VAL A 72 -17.50 16.76 9.24
C VAL A 72 -16.45 17.86 9.00
N TYR A 73 -15.25 17.70 9.55
CA TYR A 73 -14.16 18.65 9.34
C TYR A 73 -13.74 18.74 7.86
N ILE A 74 -13.48 17.58 7.23
CA ILE A 74 -13.11 17.52 5.81
C ILE A 74 -14.21 18.10 4.93
N LYS A 75 -15.49 17.84 5.24
CA LYS A 75 -16.60 18.43 4.49
C LYS A 75 -16.56 19.95 4.49
N ARG A 76 -16.27 20.59 5.62
CA ARG A 76 -16.15 22.06 5.69
C ARG A 76 -14.99 22.58 4.84
N VAL A 77 -13.82 21.95 4.94
CA VAL A 77 -12.65 22.32 4.15
C VAL A 77 -12.91 22.14 2.65
N GLU A 78 -13.62 21.07 2.27
CA GLU A 78 -13.99 20.83 0.87
C GLU A 78 -15.00 21.87 0.37
N ASP A 79 -15.98 22.26 1.20
CA ASP A 79 -16.95 23.31 0.84
C ASP A 79 -16.24 24.68 0.66
N GLU A 80 -15.26 25.01 1.50
CA GLU A 80 -14.39 26.17 1.32
C GLU A 80 -13.53 26.08 0.05
N HIS A 81 -13.01 24.88 -0.27
CA HIS A 81 -12.26 24.64 -1.49
C HIS A 81 -13.14 24.83 -2.73
N HIS A 82 -14.37 24.30 -2.73
CA HIS A 82 -15.33 24.50 -3.82
C HIS A 82 -15.63 25.99 -4.04
N ALA A 83 -15.91 26.74 -2.97
CA ALA A 83 -16.15 28.17 -3.06
C ALA A 83 -14.94 28.91 -3.63
N HIS A 84 -13.73 28.59 -3.17
CA HIS A 84 -12.50 29.20 -3.72
C HIS A 84 -12.31 28.89 -5.20
N MET A 85 -12.59 27.66 -5.63
CA MET A 85 -12.49 27.25 -7.03
C MET A 85 -13.53 27.97 -7.90
N GLU A 86 -14.74 28.21 -7.41
CA GLU A 86 -15.75 29.02 -8.10
C GLU A 86 -15.35 30.49 -8.19
N HIS A 87 -14.82 31.07 -7.12
CA HIS A 87 -14.28 32.44 -7.14
C HIS A 87 -13.15 32.58 -8.15
N LEU A 88 -12.19 31.65 -8.19
CA LEU A 88 -11.12 31.65 -9.18
C LEU A 88 -11.65 31.50 -10.62
N LYS A 89 -12.72 30.70 -10.83
CA LYS A 89 -13.37 30.58 -12.15
C LYS A 89 -14.01 31.91 -12.58
N HIS A 90 -14.67 32.62 -11.66
CA HIS A 90 -15.30 33.91 -11.94
C HIS A 90 -14.28 35.05 -12.13
N GLU A 91 -13.24 35.13 -11.30
CA GLU A 91 -12.20 36.17 -11.40
C GLU A 91 -11.32 35.98 -12.63
N ARG A 92 -11.07 34.74 -13.06
CA ARG A 92 -10.15 34.43 -14.16
C ARG A 92 -10.78 34.62 -15.55
N GLY A 93 -12.09 34.40 -15.69
CA GLY A 93 -12.74 34.39 -17.01
C GLY A 93 -11.98 33.51 -18.03
N ASP A 94 -11.84 34.00 -19.27
CA ASP A 94 -11.14 33.32 -20.37
C ASP A 94 -9.61 33.53 -20.39
N GLU A 95 -9.04 34.24 -19.40
CA GLU A 95 -7.60 34.51 -19.38
C GLU A 95 -6.80 33.26 -18.98
N PRO A 96 -5.80 32.85 -19.79
CA PRO A 96 -4.92 31.74 -19.44
C PRO A 96 -3.96 32.16 -18.32
N LEU A 97 -3.79 31.30 -17.30
CA LEU A 97 -2.77 31.50 -16.27
C LEU A 97 -1.38 31.61 -16.91
N PRO A 98 -0.47 32.45 -16.35
CA PRO A 98 0.88 32.57 -16.87
C PRO A 98 1.59 31.22 -16.79
N GLU A 99 1.95 30.68 -17.95
CA GLU A 99 2.69 29.42 -18.03
C GLU A 99 4.18 29.70 -17.86
N TYR A 100 4.75 29.15 -16.80
CA TYR A 100 6.19 29.24 -16.55
C TYR A 100 6.93 28.10 -17.24
N SER A 101 8.18 28.33 -17.65
CA SER A 101 9.02 27.39 -18.42
C SER A 101 9.31 26.06 -17.72
N TYR A 102 9.11 25.98 -16.40
CA TYR A 102 9.24 24.77 -15.60
C TYR A 102 7.91 24.01 -15.42
N MET A 103 6.77 24.66 -15.68
CA MET A 103 5.45 24.07 -15.59
C MET A 103 5.15 23.24 -16.84
N ASN A 104 4.41 22.14 -16.70
CA ASN A 104 4.00 21.27 -17.81
C ASN A 104 5.11 20.77 -18.74
N LYS A 105 6.39 20.85 -18.32
CA LYS A 105 7.54 20.43 -19.12
C LYS A 105 7.50 18.93 -19.42
N ARG A 106 7.65 18.58 -20.69
CA ARG A 106 7.67 17.19 -21.16
C ARG A 106 8.91 16.93 -22.01
N GLN A 107 9.67 15.91 -21.65
CA GLN A 107 10.84 15.44 -22.41
C GLN A 107 10.47 14.28 -23.35
N LYS A 108 9.47 13.46 -22.98
CA LYS A 108 8.95 12.33 -23.75
C LYS A 108 7.42 12.32 -23.64
N PRO A 109 6.68 11.98 -24.71
CA PRO A 109 5.23 11.84 -24.65
C PRO A 109 4.82 10.65 -23.76
N PHE A 110 3.62 10.72 -23.17
CA PHE A 110 3.06 9.59 -22.44
C PHE A 110 2.57 8.49 -23.40
N PRO A 111 2.60 7.21 -22.99
CA PRO A 111 2.24 6.09 -23.86
C PRO A 111 0.72 5.91 -24.07
N TRP A 112 -0.14 6.66 -23.37
CA TRP A 112 -1.61 6.55 -23.46
C TRP A 112 -2.30 7.80 -24.04
N GLY A 113 -1.58 8.89 -24.28
CA GLY A 113 -2.15 10.14 -24.79
C GLY A 113 -1.42 11.39 -24.33
N MET A 114 -1.98 12.56 -24.62
CA MET A 114 -1.37 13.86 -24.29
C MET A 114 -1.41 14.14 -22.78
N ASN A 115 -2.50 13.77 -22.11
CA ASN A 115 -2.80 14.18 -20.75
C ASN A 115 -2.29 13.18 -19.69
N SER A 116 -2.10 13.67 -18.46
CA SER A 116 -1.83 12.80 -17.31
C SER A 116 -3.08 11.98 -16.94
N LEU A 117 -2.90 10.89 -16.19
CA LEU A 117 -4.02 10.01 -15.80
C LEU A 117 -5.08 10.71 -14.94
N PHE A 118 -4.69 11.68 -14.12
CA PHE A 118 -5.56 12.49 -13.26
C PHE A 118 -5.62 13.94 -13.77
N PHE A 119 -5.85 14.10 -15.08
CA PHE A 119 -6.00 15.42 -15.70
C PHE A 119 -7.44 15.92 -15.52
N ASN A 120 -7.60 17.11 -14.91
CA ASN A 120 -8.88 17.81 -14.79
C ASN A 120 -8.83 19.08 -15.67
N PRO A 121 -9.65 19.18 -16.74
CA PRO A 121 -9.63 20.32 -17.65
C PRO A 121 -10.06 21.64 -16.99
N GLU A 122 -10.79 21.59 -15.87
CA GLU A 122 -11.23 22.79 -15.16
C GLU A 122 -10.11 23.45 -14.34
N VAL A 123 -9.10 22.67 -13.95
CA VAL A 123 -8.06 23.08 -12.99
C VAL A 123 -6.68 23.10 -13.64
N ARG A 124 -6.42 22.18 -14.58
CA ARG A 124 -5.14 22.07 -15.27
C ARG A 124 -5.28 22.51 -16.70
N PHE A 125 -4.45 23.46 -17.09
CA PHE A 125 -4.28 23.88 -18.48
C PHE A 125 -3.22 22.98 -19.11
N CYS A 126 -3.58 22.29 -20.18
CA CYS A 126 -2.59 21.66 -21.05
C CYS A 126 -2.34 22.61 -22.22
N LEU A 127 -1.08 22.72 -22.64
CA LEU A 127 -0.62 23.54 -23.76
C LEU A 127 -1.46 23.39 -25.04
N ASP A 128 -2.02 22.19 -25.29
CA ASP A 128 -2.64 21.85 -26.57
C ASP A 128 -4.17 21.86 -26.59
N THR A 129 -4.87 22.16 -25.48
CA THR A 129 -6.35 22.16 -25.47
C THR A 129 -6.98 23.32 -26.23
N LYS A 130 -6.24 24.40 -26.54
CA LYS A 130 -6.68 25.47 -27.45
C LYS A 130 -6.32 25.24 -28.93
N ALA A 131 -5.59 24.18 -29.27
CA ALA A 131 -5.28 23.82 -30.66
C ALA A 131 -6.24 22.78 -31.25
N ALA A 132 -7.12 22.21 -30.43
CA ALA A 132 -8.08 21.16 -30.81
C ALA A 132 -9.56 21.60 -30.71
N ALA A 133 -9.81 22.90 -30.50
CA ALA A 133 -11.11 23.55 -30.62
C ALA A 133 -10.98 24.68 -31.66
#